data_AF-A0A484ZSX8-F1
#
_entry.id   AF-A0A484ZSX8-F1
#
_cell.length_a   1.000
_cell.length_b   1.000
_cell.length_c   1.000
_cell.angle_alpha   90.00
_cell.angle_beta   90.00
_cell.angle_gamma   90.00
#
_symmetry.space_group_name_H-M   'P 1'
#
loop_
_entity.id
_entity.type
_entity.pdbx_description
1 polymer ?
#
loop_
_entity_poly.entity_id
_entity_poly.type
_entity_poly.pdbx_seq_one_letter_code
_entity_poly.pdbx_strand_id
1 'polypeptide(L)'
;MAEHVGLPPFAMAIVFAIVTLAAAIIMGSGNAPFLAFVELIPQIAQSMGVNPVGMILPMQQASHMGRAMSPVSGVIIAVSSGAKLSPFDVVKRTAIPLLVGLVVHTLIVGIFFTGPIVAG
;
A
#
# COMPACT_ATOMS: atom_id res chain seq x y z
N MET A 1 -5.06 26.04 15.67
CA MET A 1 -4.47 24.94 16.44
C MET A 1 -5.19 23.68 16.02
N ALA A 2 -4.63 22.92 15.07
CA ALA A 2 -5.13 21.60 14.74
C ALA A 2 -4.20 20.61 15.43
N GLU A 3 -4.80 19.85 16.34
CA GLU A 3 -4.12 18.92 17.22
C GLU A 3 -3.31 17.89 16.45
N HIS A 4 -2.15 17.57 17.03
CA HIS A 4 -1.32 16.45 16.63
C HIS A 4 -2.17 15.20 16.43
N VAL A 5 -2.37 14.79 15.18
CA VAL A 5 -2.53 13.36 14.91
C VAL A 5 -1.21 12.76 15.40
N GLY A 6 -1.20 12.18 16.60
CA GLY A 6 -0.01 11.84 17.39
C GLY A 6 0.88 10.74 16.80
N LEU A 7 0.73 10.44 15.51
CA LEU A 7 1.49 9.46 14.78
C LEU A 7 2.51 10.17 13.88
N PRO A 8 3.80 9.76 13.91
CA PRO A 8 4.79 10.25 12.98
C PRO A 8 4.32 10.10 11.51
N PRO A 9 4.79 10.94 10.58
CA PRO A 9 4.46 10.84 9.14
C PRO A 9 4.57 9.42 8.56
N PHE A 10 5.60 8.69 8.97
CA PHE A 10 5.78 7.29 8.59
C PHE A 10 4.65 6.37 9.08
N ALA A 11 4.19 6.55 10.31
CA ALA A 11 3.10 5.77 10.86
C ALA A 11 1.78 6.06 10.14
N MET A 12 1.54 7.31 9.74
CA MET A 12 0.39 7.67 8.90
C MET A 12 0.46 7.01 7.52
N ALA A 13 1.65 6.98 6.89
CA ALA A 13 1.85 6.26 5.63
C ALA A 13 1.51 4.77 5.75
N ILE A 14 1.90 4.13 6.87
CA ILE A 14 1.57 2.72 7.15
C ILE A 14 0.06 2.53 7.31
N VAL A 15 -0.63 3.41 8.04
CA VAL A 15 -2.09 3.32 8.22
C VAL A 15 -2.80 3.35 6.86
N PHE A 16 -2.48 4.33 6.01
CA PHE A 16 -3.07 4.42 4.69
C PHE A 16 -2.69 3.24 3.79
N ALA A 17 -1.47 2.73 3.89
CA ALA A 17 -1.05 1.53 3.17
C ALA A 17 -1.89 0.31 3.58
N ILE A 18 -2.13 0.09 4.88
CA ILE A 18 -2.95 -1.03 5.37
C ILE A 18 -4.40 -0.90 4.92
N VAL A 19 -4.99 0.29 5.01
CA VAL A 19 -6.37 0.54 4.54
C VAL A 19 -6.48 0.28 3.04
N THR A 20 -5.51 0.78 2.26
CA THR A 20 -5.45 0.56 0.81
C THR A 20 -5.26 -0.91 0.46
N LEU A 21 -4.43 -1.64 1.23
CA LEU A 21 -4.22 -3.08 1.08
C LEU A 21 -5.53 -3.86 1.26
N ALA A 22 -6.24 -3.60 2.36
CA ALA A 22 -7.50 -4.27 2.68
C ALA A 22 -8.54 -3.99 1.59
N ALA A 23 -8.68 -2.73 1.18
CA ALA A 23 -9.58 -2.35 0.10
C ALA A 23 -9.19 -3.03 -1.23
N ALA A 24 -7.90 -3.11 -1.56
CA ALA A 24 -7.44 -3.78 -2.78
C ALA A 24 -7.73 -5.30 -2.80
N ILE A 25 -7.63 -5.97 -1.65
CA ILE A 25 -7.98 -7.39 -1.53
C ILE A 25 -9.47 -7.59 -1.82
N ILE A 26 -10.34 -6.71 -1.30
CA ILE A 26 -11.79 -6.77 -1.49
C ILE A 26 -12.18 -6.41 -2.94
N MET A 27 -11.58 -5.35 -3.48
CA MET A 27 -11.93 -4.82 -4.81
C MET A 27 -11.31 -5.61 -5.97
N GLY A 28 -10.23 -6.37 -5.73
CA GLY A 28 -9.51 -7.08 -6.79
C GLY A 28 -8.81 -6.18 -7.83
N SER A 29 -8.71 -4.89 -7.54
CA SER A 29 -8.13 -3.85 -8.40
C SER A 29 -6.94 -3.18 -7.72
N GLY A 30 -5.86 -3.01 -8.47
CA GLY A 30 -4.63 -2.35 -8.00
C GLY A 30 -4.66 -0.84 -8.13
N ASN A 31 -5.69 -0.26 -8.76
CA ASN A 31 -5.82 1.19 -8.93
C ASN A 31 -7.01 1.76 -8.16
N ALA A 32 -8.12 1.04 -8.07
CA ALA A 32 -9.34 1.56 -7.47
C ALA A 32 -9.16 2.07 -6.02
N PRO A 33 -8.55 1.33 -5.09
CA PRO A 33 -8.37 1.83 -3.72
C PRO A 33 -7.29 2.91 -3.63
N PHE A 34 -6.24 2.83 -4.45
CA PHE A 34 -5.25 3.90 -4.52
C PHE A 34 -5.88 5.22 -4.94
N LEU A 35 -6.64 5.23 -6.05
CA LEU A 35 -7.31 6.42 -6.55
C LEU A 35 -8.37 6.94 -5.57
N ALA A 36 -9.02 6.05 -4.80
CA ALA A 36 -10.01 6.45 -3.80
C ALA A 36 -9.40 7.22 -2.61
N PHE A 37 -8.13 7.00 -2.27
CA PHE A 37 -7.50 7.58 -1.08
C PHE A 37 -6.35 8.56 -1.37
N VAL A 38 -5.74 8.52 -2.56
CA VAL A 38 -4.55 9.33 -2.89
C VAL A 38 -4.81 10.83 -2.81
N GLU A 39 -6.02 11.29 -3.13
CA GLU A 39 -6.39 12.71 -3.09
C GLU A 39 -6.40 13.30 -1.66
N LEU A 40 -6.50 12.45 -0.64
CA LEU A 40 -6.44 12.84 0.77
C LEU A 40 -5.01 13.16 1.23
N ILE A 41 -4.01 12.59 0.56
CA ILE A 41 -2.62 12.59 1.02
C ILE A 41 -1.94 13.97 0.92
N PRO A 42 -2.11 14.77 -0.15
CA PRO A 42 -1.50 16.09 -0.21
C PRO A 42 -1.88 17.00 0.96
N GLN A 43 -3.16 16.99 1.36
CA GLN A 43 -3.65 17.82 2.47
C GLN A 43 -3.07 17.36 3.82
N ILE A 44 -2.97 16.05 4.03
CA ILE A 44 -2.37 15.46 5.25
C ILE A 44 -0.86 15.73 5.29
N ALA A 45 -0.17 15.57 4.17
CA ALA A 45 1.27 15.83 4.10
C ALA A 45 1.60 17.30 4.38
N GLN A 46 0.79 18.23 3.85
CA GLN A 46 0.91 19.66 4.13
C GLN A 46 0.72 19.99 5.62
N SER A 47 -0.28 19.41 6.27
CA SER A 47 -0.51 19.65 7.71
C SER A 47 0.60 19.08 8.61
N MET A 48 1.34 18.09 8.10
CA MET A 48 2.49 17.47 8.79
C MET A 48 3.85 18.05 8.39
N GLY A 49 3.90 18.96 7.40
CA GLY A 49 5.16 19.55 6.91
C GLY A 49 6.09 18.55 6.20
N VAL A 50 5.55 17.51 5.57
CA VAL A 50 6.32 16.45 4.89
C VAL A 50 6.06 16.38 3.40
N ASN A 51 6.97 15.73 2.67
CA ASN A 51 6.77 15.43 1.26
C ASN A 51 5.69 14.34 1.08
N PRO A 52 4.59 14.60 0.34
CA PRO A 52 3.51 13.62 0.14
C PRO A 52 3.97 12.33 -0.55
N VAL A 53 5.06 12.36 -1.32
CA VAL A 53 5.60 11.17 -2.01
C VAL A 53 5.91 10.04 -1.02
N GLY A 54 6.47 10.35 0.14
CA GLY A 54 6.80 9.35 1.17
C GLY A 54 5.58 8.61 1.73
N MET A 55 4.38 9.20 1.60
CA MET A 55 3.12 8.60 1.99
C MET A 55 2.43 7.86 0.83
N ILE A 56 2.51 8.42 -0.38
CA ILE A 56 1.86 7.86 -1.58
C ILE A 56 2.52 6.54 -2.03
N LEU A 57 3.84 6.44 -1.97
CA LEU A 57 4.57 5.24 -2.42
C LEU A 57 4.13 3.94 -1.73
N PRO A 58 4.10 3.84 -0.38
CA PRO A 58 3.67 2.62 0.29
C PRO A 58 2.18 2.33 0.05
N MET A 59 1.34 3.35 -0.16
CA MET A 59 -0.07 3.16 -0.53
C MET A 59 -0.22 2.53 -1.91
N GLN A 60 0.50 3.05 -2.91
CA GLN A 60 0.48 2.51 -4.26
C GLN A 60 0.94 1.05 -4.26
N GLN A 61 2.03 0.77 -3.54
CA GLN A 61 2.54 -0.60 -3.43
C GLN A 61 1.54 -1.52 -2.72
N ALA A 62 0.96 -1.08 -1.61
CA ALA A 62 -0.08 -1.83 -0.90
C ALA A 62 -1.28 -2.14 -1.81
N SER A 63 -1.70 -1.18 -2.63
CA SER A 63 -2.77 -1.37 -3.62
C SER A 63 -2.45 -2.49 -4.62
N HIS A 64 -1.25 -2.49 -5.19
CA HIS A 64 -0.83 -3.52 -6.14
C HIS A 64 -0.66 -4.89 -5.47
N MET A 65 -0.12 -4.93 -4.25
CA MET A 65 0.04 -6.18 -3.49
C MET A 65 -1.31 -6.75 -3.06
N GLY A 66 -2.27 -5.91 -2.69
CA GLY A 66 -3.63 -6.35 -2.35
C GLY A 66 -4.36 -6.95 -3.54
N ARG A 67 -4.18 -6.39 -4.75
CA ARG A 67 -4.65 -7.02 -6.01
C ARG A 67 -4.07 -8.43 -6.18
N ALA A 68 -2.77 -8.59 -5.93
CA ALA A 68 -2.10 -9.88 -6.05
C ALA A 68 -2.50 -10.90 -4.96
N MET A 69 -3.09 -10.43 -3.86
CA MET A 69 -3.66 -11.27 -2.80
C MET A 69 -5.18 -11.43 -2.90
N SER A 70 -5.81 -10.91 -3.96
CA SER A 70 -7.26 -10.95 -4.11
C SER A 70 -7.70 -12.16 -4.93
N PRO A 71 -8.52 -13.08 -4.38
CA PRO A 71 -9.03 -14.23 -5.12
C PRO A 71 -10.05 -13.84 -6.20
N VAL A 72 -10.56 -12.61 -6.16
CA VAL A 72 -11.50 -12.06 -7.16
C VAL A 72 -10.80 -11.23 -8.25
N SER A 73 -9.47 -11.06 -8.17
CA SER A 73 -8.74 -10.35 -9.21
C SER A 73 -8.63 -11.21 -10.47
N GLY A 74 -8.95 -10.62 -11.63
CA GLY A 74 -8.91 -11.32 -12.93
C GLY A 74 -7.54 -11.95 -13.24
N VAL A 75 -6.44 -11.32 -12.80
CA VAL A 75 -5.09 -11.88 -12.99
C VAL A 75 -4.87 -13.13 -12.14
N ILE A 76 -5.38 -13.17 -10.91
CA ILE A 76 -5.28 -14.35 -10.03
C ILE A 76 -6.15 -15.47 -10.56
N ILE A 77 -7.38 -15.17 -11.03
CA ILE A 77 -8.27 -16.16 -11.65
C ILE A 77 -7.60 -16.77 -12.89
N ALA A 78 -7.01 -15.95 -13.77
CA ALA A 78 -6.32 -16.42 -14.97
C ALA A 78 -5.10 -17.30 -14.65
N VAL A 79 -4.24 -16.89 -13.70
CA VAL A 79 -3.06 -17.66 -13.28
C VAL A 79 -3.46 -18.97 -12.60
N SER A 80 -4.52 -18.96 -11.80
CA SER A 80 -5.03 -20.15 -11.12
C SER A 80 -5.54 -21.21 -12.11
N SER A 81 -6.21 -20.77 -13.17
CA SER A 81 -6.61 -21.63 -14.29
C SER A 81 -5.41 -22.33 -14.94
N GLY A 82 -4.35 -21.56 -15.26
CA GLY A 82 -3.12 -22.13 -15.81
C GLY A 82 -2.39 -23.10 -14.86
N ALA A 83 -2.43 -22.81 -13.56
CA ALA A 83 -1.81 -23.65 -12.53
C ALA A 83 -2.65 -24.86 -12.11
N LYS A 84 -3.90 -24.99 -12.59
CA LYS A 84 -4.88 -26.00 -12.15
C LYS A 84 -5.11 -26.00 -10.63
N LEU A 85 -5.18 -24.80 -10.05
CA LEU A 85 -5.41 -24.56 -8.62
C LEU A 85 -6.64 -23.67 -8.43
N SER A 86 -7.19 -23.65 -7.21
CA SER A 86 -8.19 -22.63 -6.88
C SER A 86 -7.52 -21.25 -6.68
N PRO A 87 -8.22 -20.13 -6.93
CA PRO A 87 -7.73 -18.79 -6.64
C PRO A 87 -7.23 -18.62 -5.20
N PHE A 88 -7.94 -19.23 -4.25
CA PHE A 88 -7.55 -19.20 -2.84
C PHE A 88 -6.23 -19.93 -2.58
N ASP A 89 -5.95 -21.03 -3.29
CA ASP A 89 -4.68 -21.76 -3.11
C ASP A 89 -3.49 -20.97 -3.64
N VAL A 90 -3.66 -20.29 -4.78
CA VAL A 90 -2.63 -19.40 -5.32
C VAL A 90 -2.33 -18.27 -4.34
N VAL A 91 -3.38 -17.58 -3.86
CA VAL A 91 -3.23 -16.48 -2.87
C VAL A 91 -2.52 -16.97 -1.60
N LYS A 92 -2.90 -18.12 -1.04
CA LYS A 92 -2.26 -18.66 0.17
C LYS A 92 -0.77 -18.93 -0.04
N ARG A 93 -0.37 -19.40 -1.23
CA ARG A 93 1.03 -19.69 -1.56
C ARG A 93 1.86 -18.43 -1.80
N THR A 94 1.24 -17.36 -2.28
CA THR A 94 1.93 -16.10 -2.61
C THR A 94 1.81 -15.04 -1.52
N ALA A 95 0.93 -15.20 -0.53
CA ALA A 95 0.68 -14.20 0.50
C ALA A 95 1.95 -13.84 1.30
N ILE A 96 2.75 -14.83 1.72
CA ILE A 96 3.97 -14.58 2.49
C ILE A 96 4.99 -13.73 1.71
N PRO A 97 5.43 -14.10 0.49
CA PRO A 97 6.38 -13.27 -0.26
C PRO A 97 5.81 -11.89 -0.60
N LEU A 98 4.50 -11.77 -0.85
CA LEU A 98 3.86 -10.46 -1.10
C LEU A 98 3.88 -9.56 0.14
N LEU A 99 3.56 -10.10 1.31
CA LEU A 99 3.61 -9.36 2.59
C LEU A 99 5.04 -8.97 2.95
N VAL A 100 6.01 -9.87 2.77
CA VAL A 100 7.44 -9.56 2.97
C VAL A 100 7.87 -8.45 2.02
N GLY A 101 7.51 -8.52 0.74
CA GLY A 101 7.79 -7.48 -0.24
C GLY A 101 7.18 -6.12 0.14
N LEU A 102 5.94 -6.12 0.64
CA LEU A 102 5.28 -4.90 1.12
C LEU A 102 5.99 -4.30 2.33
N VAL A 103 6.37 -5.11 3.32
CA VAL A 103 7.08 -4.65 4.51
C VAL A 103 8.45 -4.09 4.14
N VAL A 104 9.24 -4.83 3.36
CA VAL A 104 10.58 -4.38 2.92
C VAL A 104 10.48 -3.09 2.11
N HIS A 105 9.54 -2.99 1.18
CA HIS A 105 9.31 -1.76 0.42
C HIS A 105 8.94 -0.59 1.32
N THR A 106 8.03 -0.78 2.26
CA THR A 106 7.58 0.27 3.19
C THR A 106 8.74 0.75 4.06
N LEU A 107 9.61 -0.15 4.54
CA LEU A 107 10.80 0.20 5.29
C LEU A 107 11.81 1.00 4.45
N ILE A 108 12.04 0.60 3.19
CA ILE A 108 12.89 1.34 2.26
C ILE A 108 12.34 2.76 2.07
N VAL A 109 11.04 2.91 1.79
CA VAL A 109 10.44 4.25 1.67
C VAL A 109 10.62 5.05 2.95
N GLY A 110 10.42 4.43 4.12
CA GLY A 110 10.69 5.06 5.42
C GLY A 110 12.12 5.62 5.50
N ILE A 111 13.12 4.81 5.17
CA ILE A 111 14.54 5.23 5.23
C ILE A 111 14.82 6.41 4.27
N PHE A 112 14.34 6.34 3.02
CA PHE A 112 14.67 7.35 2.00
C PHE A 112 13.84 8.64 2.10
N PHE A 113 12.60 8.57 2.61
CA PHE A 113 11.66 9.70 2.61
C PHE A 113 11.34 10.26 4.00
N THR A 114 11.78 9.59 5.08
CA THR A 114 11.60 10.09 6.47
C THR A 114 12.92 10.41 7.18
N GLY A 115 14.06 10.28 6.49
CA GLY A 115 15.32 10.87 6.93
C GLY A 115 15.32 12.40 6.84
N PRO A 116 16.23 13.10 7.54
CA PRO A 116 16.32 14.56 7.46
C PRO A 116 16.50 14.95 6.00
N ILE A 117 15.68 15.91 5.57
CA ILE A 117 15.82 16.61 4.30
C ILE A 117 17.31 16.89 4.11
N VAL A 118 17.95 16.22 3.15
CA VAL A 118 19.20 16.73 2.62
C VAL A 118 18.78 18.03 1.97
N ALA A 119 18.92 19.10 2.74
CA ALA A 119 18.70 20.46 2.32
C ALA A 119 19.60 20.69 1.10
N GLY A 120 18.97 20.71 -0.06
CA GLY A 120 19.52 21.21 -1.31
C GLY A 120 18.61 22.32 -1.79
#